data_AF-A0A5N3XDF1-F1
#
_entry.id   AF-A0A5N3XDF1-F1
#
_cell.length_a   1.000
_cell.length_b   1.000
_cell.length_c   1.000
_cell.angle_alpha   90.00
_cell.angle_beta   90.00
_cell.angle_gamma   90.00
#
_symmetry.space_group_name_H-M   'P 1'
#
loop_
_entity.id
_entity.type
_entity.pdbx_description
1 polymer ?
#
loop_
_entity_poly.entity_id
_entity_poly.type
_entity_poly.pdbx_seq_one_letter_code
_entity_poly.pdbx_strand_id
1 'polypeptide(L)' 'FLAKKQKQNSPIPQWIRTKTGTEIRYNSKRRHWRRTKLGP' A
#
# COMPACT_ATOMS: atom_id res chain seq x y z
N PHE A 1 -10.92 -12.99 -0.33
CA PHE A 1 -9.73 -12.52 -1.09
C PHE A 1 -9.79 -11.03 -1.41
N LEU A 2 -10.87 -10.54 -2.05
CA LEU A 2 -11.02 -9.15 -2.49
C LEU A 2 -10.99 -8.11 -1.34
N ALA A 3 -11.70 -8.38 -0.23
CA ALA A 3 -11.71 -7.48 0.92
C ALA A 3 -10.31 -7.21 1.50
N LYS A 4 -9.45 -8.24 1.57
CA LYS A 4 -8.05 -8.09 2.01
C LYS A 4 -7.24 -7.25 1.03
N LYS A 5 -7.42 -7.46 -0.28
CA LYS A 5 -6.73 -6.70 -1.33
C LYS A 5 -7.15 -5.22 -1.33
N GLN A 6 -8.41 -4.93 -0.99
CA GLN A 6 -8.88 -3.56 -0.82
C GLN A 6 -8.25 -2.90 0.40
N LYS A 7 -8.21 -3.58 1.55
CA LYS A 7 -7.57 -3.09 2.79
C LYS A 7 -6.06 -2.84 2.61
N GLN A 8 -5.36 -3.70 1.87
CA GLN A 8 -3.93 -3.57 1.57
C GLN A 8 -3.59 -2.35 0.69
N ASN A 9 -4.56 -1.84 -0.08
CA ASN A 9 -4.35 -0.76 -1.04
C ASN A 9 -4.46 0.63 -0.40
N SER A 10 -3.77 0.84 0.70
CA SER A 10 -3.82 2.07 1.51
C SER A 10 -2.46 2.80 1.50
N PRO A 11 -2.45 4.14 1.64
CA PRO A 11 -1.22 4.89 1.84
C PRO A 11 -0.58 4.55 3.20
N ILE A 12 0.71 4.84 3.34
CA ILE A 12 1.44 4.65 4.61
C ILE A 12 1.05 5.76 5.59
N PRO A 13 0.67 5.42 6.84
CA PRO A 13 0.45 6.41 7.89
C PRO A 13 1.71 7.23 8.23
N GLN A 14 1.52 8.49 8.58
CA GLN A 14 2.63 9.42 8.83
C GLN A 14 3.52 8.99 10.01
N TRP A 15 2.96 8.41 11.07
CA TRP A 15 3.73 7.94 12.23
C TRP A 15 4.71 6.79 11.91
N ILE A 16 4.45 6.01 10.84
CA ILE A 16 5.39 4.98 10.39
C ILE A 16 6.63 5.65 9.77
N ARG A 17 6.42 6.72 8.99
CA ARG A 17 7.53 7.47 8.37
C ARG A 17 8.44 8.10 9.42
N THR A 18 7.87 8.63 10.50
CA THR A 18 8.65 9.21 11.61
C THR A 18 9.39 8.13 12.40
N LYS A 19 8.75 6.98 12.65
CA LYS A 19 9.39 5.84 13.33
C LYS A 19 10.60 5.29 12.58
N THR A 20 10.56 5.26 11.24
CA THR A 20 11.66 4.73 10.41
C THR A 20 12.56 5.82 9.84
N GLY A 21 12.52 7.05 10.37
CA GLY A 21 13.39 8.13 9.88
C GLY A 21 13.31 8.38 8.37
N THR A 22 12.10 8.28 7.77
CA THR A 22 11.82 8.42 6.33
C THR A 22 12.41 7.38 5.39
N GLU A 23 12.96 6.28 5.90
CA GLU A 23 13.40 5.13 5.09
C GLU A 23 12.24 4.55 4.29
N ILE A 24 11.13 4.26 4.97
CA ILE A 24 9.88 3.82 4.31
C ILE A 24 9.10 5.06 3.86
N ARG A 25 9.14 5.35 2.55
CA ARG A 25 8.48 6.54 1.96
C ARG A 25 7.09 6.29 1.40
N TYR A 26 6.87 5.13 0.78
CA TYR A 26 5.62 4.79 0.11
C TYR A 26 5.32 3.29 0.19
N ASN A 27 4.05 2.92 0.01
CA ASN A 27 3.62 1.53 0.00
C ASN A 27 3.88 0.92 -1.39
N SER A 28 4.93 0.10 -1.50
CA SER A 28 5.30 -0.59 -2.75
C SER A 28 4.25 -1.58 -3.25
N LYS A 29 3.37 -2.06 -2.36
CA LYS A 29 2.26 -2.97 -2.70
C LYS A 29 0.97 -2.22 -3.04
N ARG A 30 0.97 -0.88 -3.03
CA ARG A 30 -0.18 -0.08 -3.44
C ARG A 30 -0.44 -0.30 -4.93
N ARG A 31 -1.69 -0.58 -5.26
CA ARG A 31 -2.11 -1.01 -6.58
C ARG A 31 -3.10 -0.03 -7.19
N HIS A 32 -2.94 0.24 -8.47
CA HIS A 32 -3.95 0.98 -9.24
C HIS A 32 -4.67 0.04 -10.21
N TRP A 33 -6.01 0.17 -10.30
CA TRP A 33 -6.86 -0.75 -11.07
C TRP A 33 -6.64 -0.69 -12.59
N ARG A 34 -6.12 0.43 -13.10
CA ARG A 34 -5.72 0.55 -14.52
C ARG A 34 -4.35 -0.06 -14.82
N ARG A 35 -3.43 -0.13 -13.83
CA ARG A 35 -2.06 -0.60 -14.05
C ARG A 35 -1.85 -2.08 -13.75
N THR A 36 -2.53 -2.60 -12.72
CA THR A 36 -2.36 -4.00 -12.30
C THR A 36 -3.70 -4.61 -11.93
N LYS A 37 -4.04 -5.71 -12.62
CA LYS A 37 -5.25 -6.48 -12.36
C LYS A 37 -5.05 -7.40 -11.17
N LEU A 38 -6.14 -7.71 -10.48
CA LEU A 38 -6.13 -8.78 -9.50
C LEU A 38 -6.08 -10.08 -10.31
N GLY A 39 -5.13 -10.96 -9.97
CA GLY A 39 -5.15 -12.32 -10.48
C GLY A 39 -6.43 -13.03 -10.02
N PRO A 40 -6.78 -14.15 -10.68
CA PRO A 40 -7.86 -15.02 -10.22
C PRO A 40 -7.70 -15.40 -8.73
#